data_AF-A0A971BAD6-F1
#
_entry.id   AF-A0A971BAD6-F1
#
_cell.length_a   1.000
_cell.length_b   1.000
_cell.length_c   1.000
_cell.angle_alpha   90.00
_cell.angle_beta   90.00
_cell.angle_gamma   90.00
#
_symmetry.space_group_name_H-M   'P 1'
#
loop_
_entity.id
_entity.type
_entity.pdbx_description
1 polymer ?
#
loop_
_entity_poly.entity_id
_entity_poly.type
_entity_poly.pdbx_seq_one_letter_code
_entity_poly.pdbx_strand_id
1 'polypeptide(L)'
;DDKDHVFFADMLQLFKDKLSIDTSRIFCCGFSFGAMVTYSLSLSFQNDLRAVACYSPANWNIYLPENKHLPLAFYSTTGTQDGLCKFVHSDELKLGGKYCVLTHIEDNGLKQLPEVPVATTPTHLTTEFKGLPEAYPVLFGSFVGGHTENVKDPGTDFNWIAKETWDFFMRF
;
A
#
# COMPACT_ATOMS: atom_id res chain seq x y z
N ASP A 1 -13.04 -7.66 -13.96
CA ASP A 1 -14.30 -6.91 -13.78
C ASP A 1 -14.28 -6.37 -12.35
N ASP A 2 -15.33 -5.73 -11.88
CA ASP A 2 -15.40 -5.04 -10.59
C ASP A 2 -15.99 -5.91 -9.46
N LYS A 3 -16.17 -7.22 -9.68
CA LYS A 3 -16.88 -8.12 -8.75
C LYS A 3 -16.27 -8.14 -7.35
N ASP A 4 -14.96 -8.09 -7.23
CA ASP A 4 -14.29 -8.05 -5.92
C ASP A 4 -14.53 -6.73 -5.17
N HIS A 5 -14.74 -5.62 -5.90
CA HIS A 5 -15.08 -4.33 -5.28
C HIS A 5 -16.52 -4.34 -4.78
N VAL A 6 -17.44 -4.91 -5.57
CA VAL A 6 -18.84 -5.12 -5.14
C VAL A 6 -18.89 -6.01 -3.91
N PHE A 7 -18.17 -7.14 -3.93
CA PHE A 7 -18.10 -8.05 -2.78
C PHE A 7 -17.50 -7.39 -1.53
N PHE A 8 -16.43 -6.61 -1.70
CA PHE A 8 -15.84 -5.84 -0.58
C PHE A 8 -16.84 -4.83 0.00
N ALA A 9 -17.55 -4.08 -0.86
CA ALA A 9 -18.55 -3.12 -0.42
C ALA A 9 -19.71 -3.80 0.34
N ASP A 10 -20.20 -4.93 -0.18
CA ASP A 10 -21.28 -5.71 0.45
C ASP A 10 -20.85 -6.28 1.81
N MET A 11 -19.63 -6.83 1.90
CA MET A 11 -19.07 -7.30 3.18
C MET A 11 -18.92 -6.16 4.18
N LEU A 12 -18.37 -5.03 3.74
CA LEU A 12 -18.17 -3.88 4.61
C LEU A 12 -19.52 -3.34 5.12
N GLN A 13 -20.53 -3.26 4.25
CA GLN A 13 -21.88 -2.85 4.63
C GLN A 13 -22.48 -3.83 5.65
N LEU A 14 -22.36 -5.15 5.40
CA LEU A 14 -22.82 -6.17 6.34
C LEU A 14 -22.15 -6.02 7.71
N PHE A 15 -20.85 -5.75 7.76
CA PHE A 15 -20.13 -5.56 9.03
C PHE A 15 -20.55 -4.29 9.75
N LYS A 16 -20.73 -3.17 9.04
CA LYS A 16 -21.25 -1.92 9.61
C LYS A 16 -22.65 -2.11 10.21
N ASP A 17 -23.48 -2.94 9.59
CA ASP A 17 -24.86 -3.18 10.03
C ASP A 17 -25.00 -4.19 11.16
N LYS A 18 -24.09 -5.19 11.23
CA LYS A 18 -24.23 -6.35 12.12
C LYS A 18 -23.24 -6.37 13.28
N LEU A 19 -22.14 -5.63 13.19
CA LEU A 19 -21.08 -5.63 14.18
C LEU A 19 -20.86 -4.21 14.71
N SER A 20 -20.44 -4.10 15.97
CA SER A 20 -20.01 -2.82 16.56
C SER A 20 -18.55 -2.54 16.20
N ILE A 21 -18.28 -2.29 14.92
CA ILE A 21 -16.95 -1.89 14.46
C ILE A 21 -16.76 -0.37 14.60
N ASP A 22 -15.52 0.06 14.81
CA ASP A 22 -15.17 1.46 14.67
C ASP A 22 -14.97 1.80 13.20
N THR A 23 -15.94 2.49 12.61
CA THR A 23 -15.92 2.85 11.20
C THR A 23 -14.90 3.93 10.86
N SER A 24 -14.28 4.58 11.85
CA SER A 24 -13.17 5.51 11.62
C SER A 24 -11.82 4.80 11.48
N ARG A 25 -11.74 3.49 11.78
CA ARG A 25 -10.50 2.69 11.81
C ARG A 25 -10.65 1.37 11.06
N ILE A 26 -11.08 1.46 9.80
CA ILE A 26 -11.13 0.31 8.90
C ILE A 26 -9.83 0.28 8.08
N PHE A 27 -9.11 -0.83 8.13
CA PHE A 27 -7.83 -1.01 7.44
C PHE A 27 -7.92 -2.15 6.44
N CYS A 28 -7.16 -2.05 5.34
CA CYS A 28 -6.98 -3.15 4.39
C CYS A 28 -5.50 -3.43 4.17
N CYS A 29 -5.12 -4.71 4.14
CA CYS A 29 -3.78 -5.11 3.79
C CYS A 29 -3.79 -6.43 3.02
N GLY A 30 -2.73 -6.68 2.25
CA GLY A 30 -2.61 -7.88 1.46
C GLY A 30 -1.22 -8.04 0.87
N PHE A 31 -0.90 -9.28 0.49
CA PHE A 31 0.34 -9.65 -0.20
C PHE A 31 0.04 -10.10 -1.63
N SER A 32 0.94 -9.81 -2.57
CA SER A 32 0.86 -10.27 -3.95
C SER A 32 -0.45 -9.80 -4.62
N PHE A 33 -1.23 -10.69 -5.23
CA PHE A 33 -2.58 -10.37 -5.70
C PHE A 33 -3.45 -9.72 -4.63
N GLY A 34 -3.31 -10.10 -3.36
CA GLY A 34 -3.96 -9.42 -2.25
C GLY A 34 -3.54 -7.95 -2.14
N ALA A 35 -2.25 -7.64 -2.32
CA ALA A 35 -1.75 -6.26 -2.35
C ALA A 35 -2.25 -5.49 -3.58
N MET A 36 -2.40 -6.17 -4.72
CA MET A 36 -2.97 -5.58 -5.94
C MET A 36 -4.46 -5.23 -5.73
N VAL A 37 -5.23 -6.12 -5.09
CA VAL A 37 -6.62 -5.84 -4.69
C VAL A 37 -6.65 -4.70 -3.68
N THR A 38 -5.79 -4.72 -2.65
CA THR A 38 -5.71 -3.64 -1.65
C THR A 38 -5.41 -2.28 -2.31
N TYR A 39 -4.45 -2.23 -3.24
CA TYR A 39 -4.16 -1.02 -4.02
C TYR A 39 -5.36 -0.61 -4.88
N SER A 40 -6.04 -1.55 -5.53
CA SER A 40 -7.24 -1.23 -6.30
C SER A 40 -8.35 -0.62 -5.43
N LEU A 41 -8.60 -1.19 -4.25
CA LEU A 41 -9.57 -0.65 -3.30
C LEU A 41 -9.18 0.75 -2.82
N SER A 42 -7.87 1.01 -2.65
CA SER A 42 -7.36 2.29 -2.19
C SER A 42 -7.64 3.45 -3.16
N LEU A 43 -7.90 3.15 -4.44
CA LEU A 43 -8.26 4.15 -5.46
C LEU A 43 -9.73 4.61 -5.40
N SER A 44 -10.63 3.82 -4.79
CA SER A 44 -12.08 4.11 -4.79
C SER A 44 -12.78 4.08 -3.42
N PHE A 45 -12.15 3.53 -2.38
CA PHE A 45 -12.73 3.39 -1.04
C PHE A 45 -12.08 4.33 0.00
N GLN A 46 -11.51 5.47 -0.41
CA GLN A 46 -10.83 6.40 0.50
C GLN A 46 -11.73 6.97 1.62
N ASN A 47 -13.05 7.01 1.41
CA ASN A 47 -14.00 7.45 2.44
C ASN A 47 -14.35 6.35 3.46
N ASP A 48 -14.04 5.09 3.13
CA ASP A 48 -14.35 3.93 3.95
C ASP A 48 -13.12 3.39 4.67
N LEU A 49 -11.95 3.46 4.04
CA LEU A 49 -10.67 2.99 4.56
C LEU A 49 -9.94 4.12 5.26
N ARG A 50 -9.45 3.86 6.48
CA ARG A 50 -8.59 4.80 7.21
C ARG A 50 -7.17 4.79 6.67
N ALA A 51 -6.66 3.60 6.34
CA ALA A 51 -5.34 3.39 5.78
C ALA A 51 -5.24 2.01 5.09
N VAL A 52 -4.26 1.85 4.20
CA VAL A 52 -3.95 0.56 3.57
C VAL A 52 -2.46 0.20 3.65
N ALA A 53 -2.15 -1.10 3.65
CA ALA A 53 -0.79 -1.63 3.58
C ALA A 53 -0.65 -2.69 2.48
N CYS A 54 0.16 -2.40 1.45
CA CYS A 54 0.33 -3.25 0.28
C CYS A 54 1.70 -3.95 0.28
N TYR A 55 1.75 -5.29 0.32
CA TYR A 55 3.01 -6.02 0.29
C TYR A 55 3.27 -6.58 -1.11
N SER A 56 4.25 -6.03 -1.81
CA SER A 56 4.52 -6.28 -3.23
C SER A 56 3.29 -6.05 -4.14
N PRO A 57 2.71 -4.82 -4.18
CA PRO A 57 1.63 -4.52 -5.12
C PRO A 57 2.12 -4.38 -6.56
N ALA A 58 1.16 -4.48 -7.47
CA ALA A 58 1.29 -4.16 -8.87
C ALA A 58 0.01 -3.45 -9.35
N ASN A 59 0.16 -2.45 -10.21
CA ASN A 59 -0.93 -1.70 -10.82
C ASN A 59 -1.21 -2.13 -12.28
N TRP A 60 -1.04 -3.42 -12.59
CA TRP A 60 -1.32 -4.00 -13.90
C TRP A 60 -1.91 -5.41 -13.74
N ASN A 61 -2.51 -5.95 -14.80
CA ASN A 61 -3.11 -7.30 -14.83
C ASN A 61 -4.20 -7.56 -13.77
N ILE A 62 -4.79 -6.51 -13.22
CA ILE A 62 -5.94 -6.55 -12.33
C ILE A 62 -6.95 -5.48 -12.75
N TYR A 63 -8.19 -5.60 -12.30
CA TYR A 63 -9.13 -4.48 -12.39
C TYR A 63 -8.64 -3.34 -11.51
N LEU A 64 -8.58 -2.13 -12.07
CA LEU A 64 -8.35 -0.89 -11.35
C LEU A 64 -9.52 0.05 -11.68
N PRO A 65 -10.22 0.59 -10.67
CA PRO A 65 -11.22 1.61 -10.91
C PRO A 65 -10.56 2.91 -11.35
N GLU A 66 -11.36 3.86 -11.84
CA GLU A 66 -10.92 5.24 -11.96
C GLU A 66 -10.51 5.77 -10.57
N ASN A 67 -9.32 6.37 -10.49
CA ASN A 67 -8.84 6.94 -9.24
C ASN A 67 -9.67 8.18 -8.88
N LYS A 68 -10.23 8.19 -7.66
CA LYS A 68 -10.99 9.34 -7.15
C LYS A 68 -10.11 10.51 -6.73
N HIS A 69 -8.79 10.32 -6.66
CA HIS A 69 -7.82 11.34 -6.23
C HIS A 69 -8.15 11.93 -4.85
N LEU A 70 -8.73 11.10 -3.98
CA LEU A 70 -8.99 11.47 -2.58
C LEU A 70 -7.81 11.01 -1.71
N PRO A 71 -7.45 11.78 -0.66
CA PRO A 71 -6.34 11.40 0.20
C PRO A 71 -6.62 10.11 0.98
N LEU A 72 -5.58 9.28 1.15
CA LEU A 72 -5.62 8.06 1.95
C LEU A 72 -4.24 7.75 2.53
N ALA A 73 -4.18 7.35 3.80
CA ALA A 73 -2.93 6.90 4.39
C ALA A 73 -2.47 5.58 3.74
N PHE A 74 -1.25 5.56 3.19
CA PHE A 74 -0.77 4.48 2.36
C PHE A 74 0.59 3.98 2.81
N TYR A 75 0.71 2.67 3.06
CA TYR A 75 1.97 1.98 3.25
C TYR A 75 2.15 0.93 2.16
N SER A 76 3.35 0.80 1.62
CA SER A 76 3.67 -0.26 0.69
C SER A 76 5.05 -0.81 0.93
N THR A 77 5.25 -2.10 0.64
CA THR A 77 6.57 -2.72 0.62
C THR A 77 6.86 -3.35 -0.73
N THR A 78 8.12 -3.37 -1.16
CA THR A 78 8.55 -4.11 -2.36
C THR A 78 10.00 -4.56 -2.25
N GLY A 79 10.27 -5.81 -2.61
CA GLY A 79 11.63 -6.32 -2.77
C GLY A 79 12.27 -5.77 -4.05
N THR A 80 13.52 -5.29 -3.97
CA THR A 80 14.20 -4.68 -5.14
C THR A 80 14.51 -5.66 -6.26
N GLN A 81 14.41 -6.97 -6.00
CA GLN A 81 14.60 -8.06 -6.95
C GLN A 81 13.29 -8.82 -7.21
N ASP A 82 12.14 -8.26 -6.84
CA ASP A 82 10.83 -8.84 -7.14
C ASP A 82 10.63 -8.92 -8.67
N GLY A 83 10.62 -10.15 -9.19
CA GLY A 83 10.43 -10.42 -10.61
C GLY A 83 8.96 -10.48 -11.05
N LEU A 84 8.02 -10.57 -10.11
CA LEU A 84 6.58 -10.73 -10.36
C LEU A 84 5.87 -9.38 -10.28
N CYS A 85 5.99 -8.72 -9.14
CA CYS A 85 5.45 -7.39 -8.87
C CYS A 85 6.61 -6.40 -8.79
N LYS A 86 7.23 -6.15 -9.94
CA LYS A 86 8.41 -5.29 -10.06
C LYS A 86 8.16 -3.91 -9.45
N PHE A 87 9.15 -3.40 -8.73
CA PHE A 87 9.11 -2.02 -8.22
C PHE A 87 8.97 -1.00 -9.36
N VAL A 88 9.74 -1.18 -10.44
CA VAL A 88 9.56 -0.48 -11.71
C VAL A 88 9.29 -1.52 -12.80
N HIS A 89 8.05 -1.56 -13.29
CA HIS A 89 7.68 -2.42 -14.42
C HIS A 89 7.83 -1.69 -15.75
N SER A 90 7.34 -0.44 -15.82
CA SER A 90 7.50 0.45 -16.98
C SER A 90 7.38 1.90 -16.52
N ASP A 91 8.44 2.70 -16.69
CA ASP A 91 8.36 4.12 -16.35
C ASP A 91 7.45 4.90 -17.33
N GLU A 92 7.43 4.49 -18.61
CA GLU A 92 6.60 5.11 -19.66
C GLU A 92 5.11 4.95 -19.36
N LEU A 93 4.69 3.74 -18.97
CA LEU A 93 3.30 3.41 -18.67
C LEU A 93 2.91 3.70 -17.22
N LYS A 94 3.86 4.18 -16.41
CA LYS A 94 3.67 4.36 -14.97
C LYS A 94 3.21 3.08 -14.25
N LEU A 95 3.85 1.95 -14.57
CA LEU A 95 3.55 0.65 -13.99
C LEU A 95 4.65 0.19 -13.04
N GLY A 96 4.28 -0.30 -11.86
CA GLY A 96 5.23 -0.72 -10.81
C GLY A 96 4.76 -0.36 -9.41
N GLY A 97 5.31 -1.04 -8.39
CA GLY A 97 5.12 -0.63 -6.99
C GLY A 97 5.54 0.82 -6.71
N LYS A 98 6.54 1.34 -7.44
CA LYS A 98 6.92 2.77 -7.45
C LYS A 98 5.73 3.66 -7.76
N TYR A 99 4.95 3.31 -8.77
CA TYR A 99 3.83 4.13 -9.21
C TYR A 99 2.63 4.03 -8.28
N CYS A 100 2.43 2.89 -7.61
CA CYS A 100 1.46 2.82 -6.52
C CYS A 100 1.75 3.84 -5.41
N VAL A 101 3.03 3.97 -5.02
CA VAL A 101 3.50 4.94 -4.02
C VAL A 101 3.35 6.37 -4.54
N LEU A 102 3.84 6.66 -5.76
CA LEU A 102 3.79 7.99 -6.34
C LEU A 102 2.35 8.52 -6.52
N THR A 103 1.41 7.66 -6.92
CA THR A 103 -0.02 8.03 -7.01
C THR A 103 -0.56 8.51 -5.66
N HIS A 104 -0.27 7.80 -4.56
CA HIS A 104 -0.75 8.22 -3.24
C HIS A 104 -0.03 9.46 -2.72
N ILE A 105 1.24 9.67 -3.09
CA ILE A 105 1.93 10.93 -2.79
C ILE A 105 1.25 12.11 -3.50
N GLU A 106 0.87 11.93 -4.77
CA GLU A 106 0.15 12.92 -5.56
C GLU A 106 -1.24 13.21 -4.98
N ASP A 107 -2.03 12.17 -4.75
CA ASP A 107 -3.40 12.26 -4.22
C ASP A 107 -3.43 12.88 -2.81
N ASN A 108 -2.39 12.65 -2.01
CA ASN A 108 -2.26 13.23 -0.67
C ASN A 108 -1.69 14.66 -0.70
N GLY A 109 -1.41 15.24 -1.88
CA GLY A 109 -1.25 16.68 -2.07
C GLY A 109 0.09 17.16 -2.62
N LEU A 110 1.06 16.28 -2.87
CA LEU A 110 2.34 16.70 -3.45
C LEU A 110 2.28 16.75 -4.98
N LYS A 111 2.39 17.95 -5.54
CA LYS A 111 2.45 18.17 -7.00
C LYS A 111 3.83 17.86 -7.61
N GLN A 112 4.89 18.08 -6.83
CA GLN A 112 6.24 17.72 -7.22
C GLN A 112 6.58 16.40 -6.55
N LEU A 113 6.59 15.34 -7.35
CA LEU A 113 6.82 13.99 -6.86
C LEU A 113 8.30 13.80 -6.48
N PRO A 114 8.59 13.26 -5.27
CA PRO A 114 9.95 12.99 -4.82
C PRO A 114 10.51 11.72 -5.47
N GLU A 115 11.82 11.56 -5.39
CA GLU A 115 12.45 10.25 -5.62
C GLU A 115 12.00 9.25 -4.55
N VAL A 116 11.90 7.97 -4.94
CA VAL A 116 11.55 6.88 -4.04
C VAL A 116 12.80 6.03 -3.78
N PRO A 117 13.51 6.25 -2.67
CA PRO A 117 14.73 5.49 -2.38
C PRO A 117 14.42 4.03 -2.10
N VAL A 118 15.37 3.15 -2.44
CA VAL A 118 15.26 1.70 -2.24
C VAL A 118 16.46 1.18 -1.46
N ALA A 119 16.25 0.11 -0.68
CA ALA A 119 17.30 -0.55 0.08
C ALA A 119 18.38 -1.13 -0.84
N THR A 120 19.64 -0.89 -0.45
CA THR A 120 20.84 -1.43 -1.12
C THR A 120 21.68 -2.30 -0.19
N THR A 121 21.29 -2.41 1.09
CA THR A 121 21.94 -3.25 2.10
C THR A 121 20.99 -4.38 2.53
N PRO A 122 21.48 -5.38 3.28
CA PRO A 122 20.62 -6.46 3.80
C PRO A 122 19.55 -6.01 4.80
N THR A 123 19.68 -4.82 5.39
CA THR A 123 18.66 -4.22 6.26
C THR A 123 17.64 -3.50 5.40
N HIS A 124 16.35 -3.62 5.73
CA HIS A 124 15.30 -2.88 5.02
C HIS A 124 15.47 -1.35 5.16
N LEU A 125 14.87 -0.63 4.22
CA LEU A 125 14.76 0.82 4.24
C LEU A 125 13.29 1.21 4.17
N THR A 126 12.80 1.89 5.21
CA THR A 126 11.47 2.51 5.22
C THR A 126 11.58 4.02 5.15
N THR A 127 10.87 4.61 4.19
CA THR A 127 10.84 6.05 3.93
C THR A 127 9.42 6.57 4.14
N GLU A 128 9.26 7.53 5.06
CA GLU A 128 8.04 8.33 5.18
C GLU A 128 8.21 9.64 4.40
N PHE A 129 7.33 9.87 3.43
CA PHE A 129 7.38 11.06 2.59
C PHE A 129 6.87 12.30 3.34
N LYS A 130 7.62 13.40 3.22
CA LYS A 130 7.34 14.66 3.94
C LYS A 130 6.54 15.62 3.08
N GLY A 131 5.87 16.59 3.71
CA GLY A 131 5.03 17.58 3.03
C GLY A 131 3.60 17.11 2.75
N LEU A 132 3.23 15.94 3.26
CA LEU A 132 1.86 15.40 3.21
C LEU A 132 1.10 15.74 4.49
N PRO A 133 -0.24 15.83 4.47
CA PRO A 133 -1.05 15.99 5.68
C PRO A 133 -0.78 14.87 6.68
N GLU A 134 -0.68 15.21 7.97
CA GLU A 134 -0.43 14.22 9.04
C GLU A 134 -1.49 13.12 9.09
N ALA A 135 -2.72 13.43 8.65
CA ALA A 135 -3.82 12.47 8.57
C ALA A 135 -3.66 11.43 7.44
N TYR A 136 -2.84 11.72 6.41
CA TYR A 136 -2.67 10.90 5.21
C TYR A 136 -1.17 10.70 4.88
N PRO A 137 -0.39 10.09 5.79
CA PRO A 137 1.01 9.79 5.53
C PRO A 137 1.15 8.75 4.42
N VAL A 138 2.24 8.86 3.65
CA VAL A 138 2.68 7.82 2.71
C VAL A 138 4.02 7.27 3.16
N LEU A 139 4.10 5.95 3.30
CA LEU A 139 5.31 5.22 3.66
C LEU A 139 5.64 4.18 2.59
N PHE A 140 6.93 3.99 2.35
CA PHE A 140 7.42 2.92 1.49
C PHE A 140 8.59 2.18 2.14
N GLY A 141 8.41 0.87 2.34
CA GLY A 141 9.45 -0.05 2.78
C GLY A 141 10.07 -0.81 1.61
N SER A 142 11.37 -1.00 1.61
CA SER A 142 12.07 -1.78 0.59
C SER A 142 13.15 -2.65 1.21
N PHE A 143 13.48 -3.74 0.53
CA PHE A 143 14.50 -4.69 0.96
C PHE A 143 15.19 -5.30 -0.25
N VAL A 144 16.44 -5.73 -0.08
CA VAL A 144 17.16 -6.48 -1.12
C VAL A 144 16.65 -7.92 -1.11
N GLY A 145 15.71 -8.23 -1.99
CA GLY A 145 15.07 -9.55 -2.06
C GLY A 145 13.95 -9.63 -3.10
N GLY A 146 13.35 -10.82 -3.19
CA GLY A 146 12.29 -11.13 -4.15
C GLY A 146 10.88 -10.86 -3.66
N HIS A 147 9.90 -11.58 -4.24
CA HIS A 147 8.48 -11.46 -3.95
C HIS A 147 8.10 -12.16 -2.63
N THR A 148 7.92 -11.40 -1.55
CA THR A 148 7.56 -11.92 -0.22
C THR A 148 7.01 -10.82 0.69
N GLU A 149 6.15 -11.19 1.62
CA GLU A 149 5.64 -10.38 2.74
C GLU A 149 6.33 -10.71 4.08
N ASN A 150 7.27 -11.64 4.07
CA ASN A 150 7.99 -12.09 5.26
C ASN A 150 9.49 -11.88 5.07
N VAL A 151 9.99 -10.80 5.67
CA VAL A 151 11.39 -10.40 5.58
C VAL A 151 11.89 -10.06 6.98
N LYS A 152 13.12 -10.47 7.28
CA LYS A 152 13.79 -10.26 8.55
C LYS A 152 15.10 -9.53 8.30
N ASP A 153 15.42 -8.59 9.16
CA ASP A 153 16.72 -7.92 9.12
C ASP A 153 17.81 -8.86 9.67
N PRO A 154 19.09 -8.62 9.31
CA PRO A 154 20.21 -9.34 9.90
C PRO A 154 20.19 -9.28 11.43
N GLY A 155 20.26 -10.45 12.07
CA GLY A 155 20.28 -10.56 13.54
C GLY A 155 18.91 -10.44 14.21
N THR A 156 17.81 -10.38 13.44
CA THR A 156 16.45 -10.42 13.99
C THR A 156 15.68 -11.65 13.51
N ASP A 157 14.76 -12.13 14.34
CA ASP A 157 13.88 -13.25 14.00
C ASP A 157 12.45 -12.83 13.67
N PHE A 158 12.14 -11.54 13.75
CA PHE A 158 10.79 -11.00 13.54
C PHE A 158 10.61 -10.45 12.12
N ASN A 159 9.41 -10.61 11.58
CA ASN A 159 9.03 -10.02 10.30
C ASN A 159 8.82 -8.50 10.48
N TRP A 160 9.72 -7.68 9.93
CA TRP A 160 9.62 -6.23 10.07
C TRP A 160 8.42 -5.67 9.31
N ILE A 161 7.99 -6.28 8.20
CA ILE A 161 6.82 -5.82 7.42
C ILE A 161 5.56 -5.84 8.29
N ALA A 162 5.37 -6.92 9.05
CA ALA A 162 4.25 -7.05 9.98
C ALA A 162 4.33 -6.03 11.12
N LYS A 163 5.53 -5.81 11.66
CA LYS A 163 5.76 -4.85 12.74
C LYS A 163 5.48 -3.41 12.30
N GLU A 164 6.04 -3.00 11.16
CA GLU A 164 5.85 -1.64 10.64
C GLU A 164 4.42 -1.40 10.15
N THR A 165 3.75 -2.40 9.58
CA THR A 165 2.31 -2.30 9.28
C THR A 165 1.52 -2.00 10.54
N TRP A 166 1.78 -2.75 11.62
CA TRP A 166 1.09 -2.55 12.88
C TRP A 166 1.34 -1.15 13.43
N ASP A 167 2.60 -0.71 13.48
CA ASP A 167 2.95 0.64 13.95
C ASP A 167 2.28 1.72 13.11
N PHE A 168 2.21 1.53 11.78
CA PHE A 168 1.55 2.43 10.85
C PHE A 168 0.04 2.54 11.11
N PHE A 169 -0.67 1.41 11.24
CA PHE A 169 -2.11 1.43 11.52
C PHE A 169 -2.44 1.98 12.91
N MET A 170 -1.57 1.77 13.91
CA MET A 170 -1.77 2.27 15.27
C MET A 170 -1.56 3.78 15.42
N ARG A 171 -1.25 4.50 14.34
CA ARG A 171 -1.23 5.98 14.33
C ARG A 171 -2.63 6.61 14.35
N PHE A 172 -3.68 5.81 14.19
CA PHE A 172 -5.06 6.27 13.96
C PHE A 172 -6.03 5.80 15.05
#